data_AF-E0PCJ2-F1
#
_entry.id   AF-E0PCJ2-F1
#
_cell.length_a   1.000
_cell.length_b   1.000
_cell.length_c   1.000
_cell.angle_alpha   90.00
_cell.angle_beta   90.00
_cell.angle_gamma   90.00
#
_symmetry.space_group_name_H-M   'P 1'
#
loop_
_entity.id
_entity.type
_entity.pdbx_description
1 polymer ?
#
loop_
_entity_poly.entity_id
_entity_poly.type
_entity_poly.pdbx_seq_one_letter_code
_entity_poly.pdbx_strand_id
1 'polypeptide(L)'
;MGDRWGDEELISFIELGGLGHWGEWHVDSTAGVRQLPDESVRERYVVPWLSAFPNANLLMRRPFRIASENDLGLYNDMAGNCEATQEWLDWIDSGGIYSETGENDLVMMSDAWQTAPIGGELTSSDSLSSLLGDKLSQTTSLVAQSHTTFLGPKVAEDIGDNKTGYNELLKNMGYRLWVTSASIKQESTQKVVLNITLKNSGVAPFYRNWTTYVYLKNKGTNRIKRIKLDLNVAKILPNEEKSIPIELPISNVKKLRENYSISLGIVDPMTNKNAIHFAVSGQETADTLLLFD
;
A
#
# COMPACT_ATOMS: atom_id res chain seq x y z
N MET A 1 23.98 -7.20 4.08
CA MET A 1 22.83 -6.27 4.20
C MET A 1 21.75 -6.87 5.07
N GLY A 2 21.29 -8.09 4.79
CA GLY A 2 20.34 -8.82 5.66
C GLY A 2 20.77 -8.86 7.13
N ASP A 3 21.98 -9.33 7.44
CA ASP A 3 22.49 -9.35 8.82
C ASP A 3 22.49 -7.99 9.55
N ARG A 4 22.49 -6.88 8.79
CA ARG A 4 22.55 -5.52 9.33
C ARG A 4 21.15 -4.92 9.53
N TRP A 5 20.22 -5.18 8.61
CA TRP A 5 18.94 -4.45 8.47
C TRP A 5 17.72 -5.34 8.24
N GLY A 6 17.89 -6.64 8.03
CA GLY A 6 16.84 -7.57 7.61
C GLY A 6 15.71 -7.74 8.61
N ASP A 7 16.06 -7.72 9.90
CA ASP A 7 15.11 -7.83 11.01
C ASP A 7 14.51 -6.48 11.41
N GLU A 8 14.97 -5.36 10.82
CA GLU A 8 14.44 -4.03 11.11
C GLU A 8 13.19 -3.75 10.27
N GLU A 9 12.21 -3.04 10.83
CA GLU A 9 11.02 -2.56 10.09
C GLU A 9 11.32 -1.33 9.21
N LEU A 10 12.59 -0.90 9.16
CA LEU A 10 13.03 0.28 8.42
C LEU A 10 12.83 0.13 6.90
N ILE A 11 13.05 -1.06 6.36
CA ILE A 11 12.97 -1.33 4.92
C ILE A 11 11.58 -1.91 4.62
N SER A 12 10.70 -1.08 4.04
CA SER A 12 9.33 -1.49 3.72
C SER A 12 9.23 -2.35 2.47
N PHE A 13 9.94 -1.96 1.41
CA PHE A 13 9.82 -2.54 0.08
C PHE A 13 11.21 -2.73 -0.54
N ILE A 14 11.42 -3.84 -1.23
CA ILE A 14 12.62 -4.10 -2.04
C ILE A 14 12.17 -4.61 -3.40
N GLU A 15 12.34 -3.79 -4.42
CA GLU A 15 12.25 -4.26 -5.81
C GLU A 15 13.52 -5.03 -6.14
N LEU A 16 13.37 -6.30 -6.46
CA LEU A 16 14.50 -7.19 -6.70
C LEU A 16 15.10 -6.90 -8.08
N GLY A 17 15.91 -5.86 -8.19
CA GLY A 17 16.74 -5.59 -9.36
C GLY A 17 18.11 -6.27 -9.22
N GLY A 18 18.58 -6.97 -10.25
CA GLY A 18 19.88 -7.64 -10.17
C GLY A 18 20.24 -8.60 -11.31
N LEU A 19 19.30 -8.83 -12.22
CA LEU A 19 19.49 -9.66 -13.40
C LEU A 19 19.01 -8.90 -14.64
N GLY A 20 19.71 -9.03 -15.77
CA GLY A 20 19.36 -8.34 -17.02
C GLY A 20 19.94 -6.93 -17.15
N HIS A 21 19.63 -6.27 -18.26
CA HIS A 21 20.00 -4.88 -18.48
C HIS A 21 19.38 -4.00 -17.41
N TRP A 22 20.21 -3.12 -16.85
CA TRP A 22 19.86 -2.22 -15.76
C TRP A 22 19.30 -2.91 -14.49
N GLY A 23 19.43 -4.24 -14.41
CA GLY A 23 18.87 -5.05 -13.33
C GLY A 23 17.37 -5.34 -13.49
N GLU A 24 16.77 -5.09 -14.65
CA GLU A 24 15.31 -5.06 -14.87
C GLU A 24 14.75 -6.36 -15.48
N TRP A 25 15.41 -7.50 -15.31
CA TRP A 25 14.89 -8.81 -15.77
C TRP A 25 14.51 -8.82 -17.26
N HIS A 26 15.27 -8.13 -18.10
CA HIS A 26 15.16 -8.20 -19.55
C HIS A 26 16.51 -7.94 -20.20
N VAL A 27 16.66 -8.26 -21.48
CA VAL A 27 17.86 -7.93 -22.25
C VAL A 27 17.55 -7.31 -23.60
N ASP A 28 18.38 -6.34 -24.02
CA ASP A 28 18.39 -5.90 -25.41
C ASP A 28 19.10 -6.94 -26.30
N SER A 29 18.31 -7.87 -26.85
CA SER A 29 18.81 -8.87 -27.79
C SER A 29 19.29 -8.24 -29.11
N THR A 30 18.79 -7.05 -29.46
CA THR A 30 19.18 -6.34 -30.70
C THR A 30 20.59 -5.75 -30.59
N ALA A 31 21.02 -5.41 -29.38
CA ALA A 31 22.40 -5.07 -29.04
C ALA A 31 23.35 -6.28 -28.98
N GLY A 32 22.88 -7.49 -29.32
CA GLY A 32 23.68 -8.72 -29.32
C GLY A 32 23.98 -9.26 -27.92
N VAL A 33 23.23 -8.82 -26.90
CA VAL A 33 23.39 -9.34 -25.54
C VAL A 33 22.71 -10.69 -25.43
N ARG A 34 23.40 -11.64 -24.77
CA ARG A 34 22.90 -12.99 -24.56
C ARG A 34 21.60 -12.97 -23.75
N GLN A 35 20.75 -13.96 -24.01
CA GLN A 35 19.54 -14.23 -23.23
C GLN A 35 19.84 -14.43 -21.74
N LEU A 36 18.82 -14.21 -20.93
CA LEU A 36 18.86 -14.51 -19.51
C LEU A 36 18.93 -16.02 -19.27
N PRO A 37 19.48 -16.46 -18.13
CA PRO A 37 19.55 -17.88 -17.83
C PRO A 37 18.16 -18.44 -17.50
N ASP A 38 18.04 -19.76 -17.49
CA ASP A 38 16.79 -20.47 -17.20
C ASP A 38 16.22 -20.17 -15.80
N GLU A 39 14.95 -20.52 -15.58
CA GLU A 39 14.21 -20.35 -14.32
C GLU A 39 15.04 -20.84 -13.11
N SER A 40 15.65 -22.02 -13.21
CA SER A 40 16.43 -22.64 -12.11
C SER A 40 17.64 -21.81 -11.68
N VAL A 41 18.27 -21.09 -12.61
CA VAL A 41 19.38 -20.19 -12.30
C VAL A 41 18.85 -18.86 -11.76
N ARG A 42 17.77 -18.34 -12.35
CA ARG A 42 17.13 -17.08 -11.95
C ARG A 42 16.64 -17.11 -10.51
N GLU A 43 16.02 -18.20 -10.08
CA GLU A 43 15.56 -18.37 -8.69
C GLU A 43 16.69 -18.23 -7.66
N ARG A 44 17.91 -18.67 -8.01
CA ARG A 44 19.08 -18.53 -7.11
C ARG A 44 19.48 -17.08 -6.85
N TYR A 45 19.03 -16.13 -7.67
CA TYR A 45 19.20 -14.69 -7.41
C TYR A 45 18.15 -14.13 -6.44
N VAL A 46 16.97 -14.76 -6.35
CA VAL A 46 15.85 -14.33 -5.49
C VAL A 46 15.97 -14.92 -4.10
N VAL A 47 16.25 -16.23 -3.99
CA VAL A 47 16.24 -17.00 -2.73
C VAL A 47 17.01 -16.32 -1.57
N PRO A 48 18.22 -15.76 -1.75
CA PRO A 48 18.93 -15.12 -0.66
C PRO A 48 18.16 -13.96 -0.02
N TRP A 49 17.37 -13.22 -0.81
CA TRP A 49 16.59 -12.07 -0.32
C TRP A 49 15.45 -12.49 0.59
N LEU A 50 14.77 -13.61 0.28
CA LEU A 50 13.67 -14.15 1.07
C LEU A 50 14.08 -14.33 2.54
N SER A 51 15.26 -14.91 2.78
CA SER A 51 15.79 -15.09 4.13
C SER A 51 16.44 -13.84 4.72
N ALA A 52 16.98 -12.96 3.87
CA ALA A 52 17.75 -11.80 4.32
C ALA A 52 16.87 -10.64 4.78
N PHE A 53 15.63 -10.54 4.30
CA PHE A 53 14.70 -9.45 4.62
C PHE A 53 13.28 -9.96 4.88
N PRO A 54 13.07 -10.75 5.95
CA PRO A 54 11.77 -11.37 6.23
C PRO A 54 10.65 -10.36 6.54
N ASN A 55 10.99 -9.11 6.90
CA ASN A 55 10.01 -8.08 7.25
C ASN A 55 9.71 -7.10 6.10
N ALA A 56 10.48 -7.15 5.01
CA ALA A 56 10.24 -6.32 3.83
C ALA A 56 9.33 -7.05 2.85
N ASN A 57 8.46 -6.33 2.13
CA ASN A 57 7.85 -6.92 0.94
C ASN A 57 8.89 -6.89 -0.18
N LEU A 58 9.21 -8.05 -0.73
CA LEU A 58 10.03 -8.15 -1.92
C LEU A 58 9.13 -8.13 -3.14
N LEU A 59 9.58 -7.49 -4.22
CA LEU A 59 8.80 -7.31 -5.43
C LEU A 59 9.59 -7.81 -6.65
N MET A 60 8.89 -8.45 -7.59
CA MET A 60 9.44 -8.94 -8.85
C MET A 60 8.83 -8.21 -10.05
N ARG A 61 9.61 -8.00 -11.11
CA ARG A 61 9.10 -7.27 -12.28
C ARG A 61 7.95 -7.98 -12.97
N ARG A 62 7.98 -9.31 -13.01
CA ARG A 62 6.99 -10.15 -13.71
C ARG A 62 6.46 -11.21 -12.75
N PRO A 63 5.28 -11.79 -13.01
CA PRO A 63 4.67 -12.77 -12.12
C PRO A 63 5.32 -14.15 -12.29
N PHE A 64 6.61 -14.25 -11.97
CA PHE A 64 7.34 -15.50 -11.99
C PHE A 64 6.81 -16.47 -10.94
N ARG A 65 6.96 -17.77 -11.17
CA ARG A 65 6.55 -18.82 -10.22
C ARG A 65 7.03 -18.59 -8.80
N ILE A 66 8.31 -18.28 -8.61
CA ILE A 66 8.89 -17.98 -7.29
C ILE A 66 8.24 -16.78 -6.59
N ALA A 67 7.73 -15.79 -7.35
CA ALA A 67 7.01 -14.66 -6.79
C ALA A 67 5.67 -15.12 -6.20
N SER A 68 4.92 -15.95 -6.94
CA SER A 68 3.67 -16.53 -6.48
C SER A 68 3.85 -17.47 -5.28
N GLU A 69 4.87 -18.33 -5.30
CA GLU A 69 5.11 -19.31 -4.23
C GLU A 69 5.55 -18.69 -2.89
N ASN A 70 6.03 -17.44 -2.92
CA ASN A 70 6.55 -16.73 -1.75
C ASN A 70 5.78 -15.44 -1.43
N ASP A 71 4.58 -15.24 -1.99
CA ASP A 71 3.75 -14.05 -1.78
C ASP A 71 4.48 -12.72 -2.05
N LEU A 72 5.33 -12.69 -3.08
CA LEU A 72 6.04 -11.48 -3.47
C LEU A 72 5.10 -10.49 -4.18
N GLY A 73 5.38 -9.20 -3.99
CA GLY A 73 4.74 -8.15 -4.77
C GLY A 73 5.26 -8.09 -6.20
N LEU A 74 4.70 -7.18 -6.99
CA LEU A 74 5.14 -6.96 -8.36
C LEU A 74 5.47 -5.49 -8.60
N TYR A 75 6.31 -5.18 -9.56
CA TYR A 75 6.60 -3.79 -9.92
C TYR A 75 6.56 -3.56 -11.43
N ASN A 76 6.04 -2.39 -11.82
CA ASN A 76 5.97 -1.95 -13.20
C ASN A 76 6.97 -0.80 -13.42
N ASP A 77 8.00 -1.03 -14.22
CA ASP A 77 9.03 -0.03 -14.56
C ASP A 77 8.62 0.91 -15.72
N MET A 78 7.41 0.71 -16.24
CA MET A 78 6.87 1.45 -17.37
C MET A 78 5.55 2.15 -17.01
N ALA A 79 5.32 2.46 -15.73
CA ALA A 79 4.07 3.06 -15.29
C ALA A 79 3.77 4.36 -16.06
N GLY A 80 2.54 4.48 -16.58
CA GLY A 80 2.10 5.59 -17.43
C GLY A 80 2.21 5.31 -18.94
N ASN A 81 3.04 4.36 -19.37
CA ASN A 81 3.02 3.85 -20.73
C ASN A 81 1.87 2.85 -20.90
N CYS A 82 0.90 3.15 -21.78
CA CYS A 82 -0.32 2.36 -21.94
C CYS A 82 -0.03 0.94 -22.46
N GLU A 83 0.73 0.80 -23.54
CA GLU A 83 1.00 -0.49 -24.17
C GLU A 83 1.80 -1.41 -23.25
N ALA A 84 2.89 -0.91 -22.68
CA ALA A 84 3.74 -1.69 -21.78
C ALA A 84 3.00 -2.06 -20.48
N THR A 85 2.18 -1.15 -19.93
CA THR A 85 1.41 -1.46 -18.72
C THR A 85 0.31 -2.48 -19.02
N GLN A 86 -0.35 -2.41 -20.17
CA GLN A 86 -1.37 -3.40 -20.53
C GLN A 86 -0.77 -4.79 -20.75
N GLU A 87 0.37 -4.88 -21.44
CA GLU A 87 1.08 -6.15 -21.60
C GLU A 87 1.48 -6.74 -20.24
N TRP A 88 1.98 -5.89 -19.33
CA TRP A 88 2.33 -6.29 -17.98
C TRP A 88 1.12 -6.79 -17.17
N LEU A 89 -0.04 -6.14 -17.28
CA LEU A 89 -1.29 -6.59 -16.68
C LEU A 89 -1.75 -7.92 -17.29
N ASP A 90 -1.63 -8.11 -18.60
CA ASP A 90 -1.99 -9.35 -19.27
C ASP A 90 -1.15 -10.54 -18.76
N TRP A 91 0.15 -10.32 -18.50
CA TRP A 91 1.01 -11.32 -17.84
C TRP A 91 0.52 -11.67 -16.43
N ILE A 92 0.05 -10.69 -15.66
CA ILE A 92 -0.47 -10.91 -14.30
C ILE A 92 -1.78 -11.68 -14.34
N ASP A 93 -2.67 -11.34 -15.26
CA ASP A 93 -3.99 -11.96 -15.37
C ASP A 93 -3.95 -13.36 -15.96
N SER A 94 -2.97 -13.66 -16.85
CA SER A 94 -2.97 -14.90 -17.62
C SER A 94 -1.70 -15.74 -17.50
N GLY A 95 -0.63 -15.23 -16.87
CA GLY A 95 0.70 -15.82 -16.96
C GLY A 95 1.23 -15.82 -18.40
N GLY A 96 2.13 -16.77 -18.71
CA GLY A 96 2.59 -17.00 -20.08
C GLY A 96 4.09 -17.20 -20.22
N ILE A 97 4.58 -16.87 -21.42
CA ILE A 97 5.96 -17.11 -21.83
C ILE A 97 6.83 -15.91 -21.47
N TYR A 98 7.92 -16.15 -20.76
CA TYR A 98 8.95 -15.16 -20.52
C TYR A 98 9.82 -14.97 -21.77
N SER A 99 9.55 -13.89 -22.51
CA SER A 99 10.20 -13.51 -23.76
C SER A 99 11.73 -13.64 -23.78
N GLU A 100 12.38 -13.41 -22.64
CA GLU A 100 13.85 -13.37 -22.53
C GLU A 100 14.50 -14.75 -22.61
N THR A 101 13.72 -15.82 -22.36
CA THR A 101 14.18 -17.21 -22.30
C THR A 101 13.34 -18.15 -23.18
N GLY A 102 12.09 -17.79 -23.48
CA GLY A 102 11.11 -18.64 -24.13
C GLY A 102 10.45 -19.67 -23.20
N GLU A 103 10.73 -19.63 -21.89
CA GLU A 103 10.15 -20.52 -20.89
C GLU A 103 8.71 -20.10 -20.55
N ASN A 104 7.87 -21.08 -20.19
CA ASN A 104 6.49 -20.84 -19.73
C ASN A 104 6.46 -20.79 -18.19
N ASP A 105 7.10 -19.77 -17.63
CA ASP A 105 7.37 -19.60 -16.20
C ASP A 105 6.73 -18.35 -15.58
N LEU A 106 5.94 -17.59 -16.36
CA LEU A 106 5.02 -16.59 -15.82
C LEU A 106 3.71 -17.29 -15.43
N VAL A 107 3.25 -17.05 -14.20
CA VAL A 107 2.02 -17.62 -13.63
C VAL A 107 1.00 -16.52 -13.37
N MET A 108 -0.27 -16.88 -13.34
CA MET A 108 -1.34 -15.93 -12.99
C MET A 108 -1.20 -15.46 -11.53
N MET A 109 -1.22 -14.14 -11.32
CA MET A 109 -1.12 -13.45 -10.04
C MET A 109 -2.13 -12.30 -9.92
N SER A 110 -3.31 -12.41 -10.56
CA SER A 110 -4.35 -11.37 -10.62
C SER A 110 -4.81 -10.83 -9.25
N ASP A 111 -4.77 -11.67 -8.21
CA ASP A 111 -5.15 -11.27 -6.84
C ASP A 111 -3.96 -10.92 -5.94
N ALA A 112 -2.71 -10.94 -6.44
CA ALA A 112 -1.52 -10.73 -5.61
C ALA A 112 -1.51 -9.35 -4.93
N TRP A 113 -2.07 -8.33 -5.58
CA TRP A 113 -2.22 -6.98 -5.01
C TRP A 113 -3.06 -6.96 -3.72
N GLN A 114 -3.88 -7.98 -3.44
CA GLN A 114 -4.68 -8.01 -2.21
C GLN A 114 -3.81 -8.28 -0.96
N THR A 115 -2.65 -8.92 -1.14
CA THR A 115 -1.79 -9.38 -0.04
C THR A 115 -0.34 -8.89 -0.14
N ALA A 116 0.11 -8.50 -1.33
CA ALA A 116 1.45 -7.99 -1.60
C ALA A 116 1.41 -6.69 -2.43
N PRO A 117 2.34 -5.73 -2.20
CA PRO A 117 2.30 -4.42 -2.84
C PRO A 117 2.61 -4.49 -4.33
N ILE A 118 2.05 -3.53 -5.06
CA ILE A 118 2.48 -3.21 -6.42
C ILE A 118 3.30 -1.92 -6.39
N GLY A 119 4.54 -1.97 -6.87
CA GLY A 119 5.48 -0.86 -6.92
C GLY A 119 5.87 -0.45 -8.34
N GLY A 120 7.04 0.15 -8.47
CA GLY A 120 7.69 0.46 -9.74
C GLY A 120 8.05 1.93 -9.92
N GLU A 121 8.18 2.34 -11.18
CA GLU A 121 8.60 3.68 -11.54
C GLU A 121 7.82 4.21 -12.75
N LEU A 122 7.74 5.54 -12.82
CA LEU A 122 7.20 6.19 -14.01
C LEU A 122 8.13 5.95 -15.21
N THR A 123 7.54 5.63 -16.35
CA THR A 123 8.29 5.28 -17.57
C THR A 123 9.29 6.35 -17.99
N SER A 124 10.45 5.91 -18.47
CA SER A 124 11.46 6.80 -19.03
C SER A 124 11.17 7.26 -20.47
N SER A 125 10.19 6.66 -21.14
CA SER A 125 9.83 6.95 -22.53
C SER A 125 9.16 8.31 -22.75
N ASP A 126 8.51 8.86 -21.72
CA ASP A 126 7.85 10.17 -21.75
C ASP A 126 8.48 11.14 -20.75
N SER A 127 8.33 12.45 -20.97
CA SER A 127 8.72 13.48 -19.99
C SER A 127 7.76 13.48 -18.79
N LEU A 128 8.25 13.94 -17.64
CA LEU A 128 7.42 14.03 -16.44
C LEU A 128 6.29 15.04 -16.61
N SER A 129 6.54 16.14 -17.33
CA SER A 129 5.53 17.12 -17.71
C SER A 129 4.42 16.52 -18.57
N SER A 130 4.74 15.57 -19.45
CA SER A 130 3.75 14.87 -20.25
C SER A 130 2.95 13.89 -19.38
N LEU A 131 3.62 13.06 -18.58
CA LEU A 131 2.96 12.05 -17.74
C LEU A 131 2.02 12.64 -16.69
N LEU A 132 2.41 13.77 -16.08
CA LEU A 132 1.67 14.44 -15.00
C LEU A 132 0.87 15.67 -15.47
N GLY A 133 1.01 16.06 -16.73
CA GLY A 133 0.23 17.11 -17.38
C GLY A 133 -0.68 16.50 -18.44
N ASP A 134 -0.21 16.51 -19.69
CA ASP A 134 -1.00 16.13 -20.88
C ASP A 134 -1.64 14.74 -20.79
N LYS A 135 -0.93 13.77 -20.20
CA LYS A 135 -1.35 12.36 -20.06
C LYS A 135 -1.82 12.01 -18.65
N LEU A 136 -2.04 12.99 -17.76
CA LEU A 136 -2.34 12.74 -16.35
C LEU A 136 -3.50 11.75 -16.16
N SER A 137 -4.60 11.91 -16.90
CA SER A 137 -5.76 11.00 -16.82
C SER A 137 -5.44 9.56 -17.24
N GLN A 138 -4.54 9.37 -18.22
CA GLN A 138 -4.09 8.03 -18.61
C GLN A 138 -3.21 7.44 -17.51
N THR A 139 -2.22 8.21 -17.04
CA THR A 139 -1.31 7.78 -15.99
C THR A 139 -2.06 7.37 -14.73
N THR A 140 -3.03 8.18 -14.27
CA THR A 140 -3.85 7.85 -13.10
C THR A 140 -4.70 6.60 -13.31
N SER A 141 -5.28 6.43 -14.49
CA SER A 141 -6.07 5.25 -14.83
C SER A 141 -5.23 3.97 -14.82
N LEU A 142 -4.04 3.98 -15.42
CA LEU A 142 -3.15 2.82 -15.48
C LEU A 142 -2.63 2.43 -14.09
N VAL A 143 -2.27 3.42 -13.27
CA VAL A 143 -1.83 3.24 -11.89
C VAL A 143 -2.95 2.69 -11.00
N ALA A 144 -4.19 3.14 -11.21
CA ALA A 144 -5.34 2.61 -10.50
C ALA A 144 -5.63 1.14 -10.89
N GLN A 145 -5.61 0.82 -12.20
CA GLN A 145 -5.78 -0.54 -12.71
C GLN A 145 -4.69 -1.50 -12.20
N SER A 146 -3.47 -0.99 -12.02
CA SER A 146 -2.34 -1.76 -11.52
C SER A 146 -2.34 -1.94 -9.99
N HIS A 147 -3.32 -1.39 -9.26
CA HIS A 147 -3.32 -1.39 -7.78
C HIS A 147 -2.02 -0.83 -7.17
N THR A 148 -1.42 0.17 -7.83
CA THR A 148 -0.10 0.69 -7.46
C THR A 148 -0.10 1.31 -6.06
N THR A 149 0.84 0.86 -5.24
CA THR A 149 1.01 1.23 -3.83
C THR A 149 1.99 2.40 -3.65
N PHE A 150 3.09 2.36 -4.39
CA PHE A 150 4.10 3.42 -4.43
C PHE A 150 4.72 3.49 -5.82
N LEU A 151 5.32 4.63 -6.16
CA LEU A 151 6.11 4.80 -7.37
C LEU A 151 7.39 5.56 -7.03
N GLY A 152 8.51 5.08 -7.54
CA GLY A 152 9.75 5.82 -7.63
C GLY A 152 9.66 6.93 -8.67
N PRO A 153 10.25 8.12 -8.42
CA PRO A 153 10.35 9.14 -9.45
C PRO A 153 11.43 8.74 -10.47
N LYS A 154 11.11 8.82 -11.77
CA LYS A 154 12.09 8.75 -12.87
C LYS A 154 13.25 9.72 -12.62
N VAL A 155 12.92 10.98 -12.32
CA VAL A 155 13.85 12.06 -11.98
C VAL A 155 13.17 13.04 -11.01
N ALA A 156 13.97 13.74 -10.19
CA ALA A 156 13.48 14.87 -9.39
C ALA A 156 13.36 16.12 -10.28
N GLU A 157 12.20 16.32 -10.89
CA GLU A 157 11.91 17.45 -11.77
C GLU A 157 10.70 18.25 -11.24
N ASP A 158 10.81 19.58 -11.21
CA ASP A 158 9.66 20.46 -10.99
C ASP A 158 9.06 20.82 -12.35
N ILE A 159 7.84 20.35 -12.63
CA ILE A 159 7.15 20.57 -13.90
C ILE A 159 6.40 21.91 -13.95
N GLY A 160 6.50 22.74 -12.90
CA GLY A 160 5.92 24.09 -12.87
C GLY A 160 4.39 24.14 -12.71
N ASP A 161 3.76 23.03 -12.34
CA ASP A 161 2.30 22.89 -12.22
C ASP A 161 1.77 23.07 -10.78
N ASN A 162 2.64 23.55 -9.88
CA ASN A 162 2.39 23.63 -8.44
C ASN A 162 1.96 22.27 -7.83
N LYS A 163 2.56 21.18 -8.31
CA LYS A 163 2.32 19.79 -7.86
C LYS A 163 0.91 19.27 -8.11
N THR A 164 0.16 19.87 -9.04
CA THR A 164 -1.23 19.49 -9.31
C THR A 164 -1.33 18.04 -9.81
N GLY A 165 -0.54 17.67 -10.82
CA GLY A 165 -0.48 16.33 -11.38
C GLY A 165 0.05 15.31 -10.39
N TYR A 166 1.09 15.66 -9.64
CA TYR A 166 1.59 14.83 -8.54
C TYR A 166 0.51 14.52 -7.49
N ASN A 167 -0.19 15.56 -7.02
CA ASN A 167 -1.24 15.39 -6.01
C ASN A 167 -2.41 14.57 -6.56
N GLU A 168 -2.75 14.73 -7.84
CA GLU A 168 -3.79 13.93 -8.47
C GLU A 168 -3.38 12.46 -8.59
N LEU A 169 -2.14 12.18 -8.99
CA LEU A 169 -1.61 10.82 -9.02
C LEU A 169 -1.60 10.19 -7.61
N LEU A 170 -1.11 10.91 -6.59
CA LEU A 170 -1.08 10.45 -5.21
C LEU A 170 -2.48 10.13 -4.65
N LYS A 171 -3.53 10.84 -5.08
CA LYS A 171 -4.91 10.52 -4.66
C LYS A 171 -5.41 9.18 -5.22
N ASN A 172 -4.84 8.73 -6.34
CA ASN A 172 -5.24 7.52 -7.08
C ASN A 172 -4.23 6.37 -6.89
N MET A 173 -3.41 6.43 -5.84
CA MET A 173 -2.43 5.41 -5.47
C MET A 173 -2.65 4.93 -4.04
N GLY A 174 -2.22 3.71 -3.76
CA GLY A 174 -2.17 3.16 -2.42
C GLY A 174 -3.53 3.08 -1.74
N TYR A 175 -3.50 3.13 -0.41
CA TYR A 175 -4.69 3.11 0.42
C TYR A 175 -5.24 4.53 0.63
N ARG A 176 -6.54 4.60 0.89
CA ARG A 176 -7.21 5.83 1.34
C ARG A 176 -8.26 5.48 2.40
N LEU A 177 -7.81 5.43 3.64
CA LEU A 177 -8.65 5.04 4.78
C LEU A 177 -9.49 6.22 5.27
N TRP A 178 -10.77 5.99 5.53
CA TRP A 178 -11.66 6.96 6.17
C TRP A 178 -12.75 6.25 6.97
N VAL A 179 -13.41 7.00 7.87
CA VAL A 179 -14.52 6.49 8.67
C VAL A 179 -15.83 6.90 8.00
N THR A 180 -16.59 5.92 7.52
CA THR A 180 -17.89 6.17 6.85
C THR A 180 -19.00 6.41 7.87
N SER A 181 -18.90 5.81 9.05
CA SER A 181 -19.85 6.02 10.15
C SER A 181 -19.20 5.77 11.50
N ALA A 182 -19.62 6.56 12.49
CA ALA A 182 -19.35 6.33 13.89
C ALA A 182 -20.63 6.58 14.69
N SER A 183 -20.99 5.66 15.58
CA SER A 183 -22.20 5.78 16.40
C SER A 183 -22.01 5.23 17.80
N ILE A 184 -22.69 5.84 18.77
CA ILE A 184 -22.64 5.42 20.17
C ILE A 184 -24.03 4.95 20.58
N LYS A 185 -24.11 3.76 21.17
CA LYS A 185 -25.35 3.17 21.67
C LYS A 185 -25.21 2.72 23.12
N GLN A 186 -26.22 2.99 23.92
CA GLN A 186 -26.42 2.34 25.22
C GLN A 186 -27.07 0.98 24.96
N GLU A 187 -26.33 -0.12 25.16
CA GLU A 187 -26.87 -1.48 24.95
C GLU A 187 -27.55 -2.04 26.19
N SER A 188 -27.08 -1.68 27.38
CA SER A 188 -27.67 -2.03 28.68
C SER A 188 -27.33 -0.96 29.71
N THR A 189 -27.84 -1.06 30.94
CA THR A 189 -27.60 -0.06 32.00
C THR A 189 -26.13 0.22 32.30
N GLN A 190 -25.22 -0.73 32.01
CA GLN A 190 -23.79 -0.58 32.27
C GLN A 190 -22.91 -0.69 31.02
N LYS A 191 -23.49 -0.90 29.84
CA LYS A 191 -22.75 -1.14 28.60
C LYS A 191 -23.02 -0.04 27.57
N VAL A 192 -21.96 0.66 27.20
CA VAL A 192 -21.94 1.62 26.09
C VAL A 192 -21.03 1.10 25.00
N VAL A 193 -21.55 1.04 23.78
CA VAL A 193 -20.81 0.56 22.61
C VAL A 193 -20.64 1.69 21.61
N LEU A 194 -19.40 1.88 21.17
CA LEU A 194 -19.03 2.67 20.00
C LEU A 194 -18.92 1.72 18.81
N ASN A 195 -19.68 1.96 17.74
CA ASN A 195 -19.51 1.29 16.47
C ASN A 195 -18.78 2.24 15.51
N ILE A 196 -17.70 1.76 14.89
CA ILE A 196 -16.95 2.49 13.85
C ILE A 196 -16.96 1.64 12.59
N THR A 197 -17.23 2.25 11.44
CA THR A 197 -17.05 1.64 10.13
C THR A 197 -15.93 2.37 9.39
N LEU A 198 -14.87 1.64 9.05
CA LEU A 198 -13.79 2.13 8.20
C LEU A 198 -13.99 1.65 6.76
N LYS A 199 -13.56 2.46 5.80
CA LYS A 199 -13.49 2.12 4.39
C LYS A 199 -12.13 2.46 3.82
N ASN A 200 -11.65 1.63 2.90
CA ASN A 200 -10.54 1.98 2.02
C ASN A 200 -11.11 2.41 0.66
N SER A 201 -10.98 3.68 0.29
CA SER A 201 -11.37 4.18 -1.04
C SER A 201 -10.18 4.39 -1.96
N GLY A 202 -9.02 3.83 -1.62
CA GLY A 202 -7.83 3.82 -2.46
C GLY A 202 -7.89 2.69 -3.48
N VAL A 203 -6.77 2.45 -4.14
CA VAL A 203 -6.61 1.39 -5.14
C VAL A 203 -5.82 0.20 -4.61
N ALA A 204 -5.20 0.30 -3.43
CA ALA A 204 -4.46 -0.80 -2.80
C ALA A 204 -4.68 -0.86 -1.27
N PRO A 205 -4.41 -2.00 -0.62
CA PRO A 205 -4.30 -2.11 0.83
C PRO A 205 -3.15 -1.29 1.44
N PHE A 206 -3.12 -1.18 2.77
CA PHE A 206 -2.00 -0.59 3.52
C PHE A 206 -0.83 -1.60 3.74
N TYR A 207 -1.07 -2.89 3.57
CA TYR A 207 -0.09 -4.01 3.74
C TYR A 207 0.67 -4.08 5.07
N ARG A 208 0.33 -3.24 6.05
CA ARG A 208 0.89 -3.32 7.41
C ARG A 208 -0.24 -3.42 8.41
N ASN A 209 -0.21 -4.45 9.25
CA ASN A 209 -1.20 -4.63 10.32
C ASN A 209 -0.85 -3.79 11.55
N TRP A 210 -0.78 -2.48 11.37
CA TRP A 210 -0.49 -1.55 12.46
C TRP A 210 -1.64 -1.49 13.46
N THR A 211 -1.30 -1.23 14.73
CA THR A 211 -2.31 -1.30 15.79
C THR A 211 -3.18 -0.05 15.80
N THR A 212 -4.48 -0.26 15.63
CA THR A 212 -5.50 0.80 15.73
C THR A 212 -6.00 0.97 17.15
N TYR A 213 -6.15 2.22 17.58
CA TYR A 213 -6.67 2.58 18.90
C TYR A 213 -7.82 3.57 18.80
N VAL A 214 -8.81 3.39 19.69
CA VAL A 214 -9.68 4.48 20.11
C VAL A 214 -9.09 5.15 21.34
N TYR A 215 -9.04 6.48 21.30
CA TYR A 215 -8.59 7.36 22.37
C TYR A 215 -9.80 8.01 23.02
N LEU A 216 -9.99 7.74 24.31
CA LEU A 216 -11.04 8.36 25.13
C LEU A 216 -10.39 9.43 26.02
N LYS A 217 -10.58 10.71 25.66
CA LYS A 217 -9.99 11.85 26.38
C LYS A 217 -11.03 12.49 27.30
N ASN A 218 -10.74 12.54 28.60
CA ASN A 218 -11.57 13.25 29.56
C ASN A 218 -11.34 14.77 29.44
N LYS A 219 -12.39 15.54 29.11
CA LYS A 219 -12.32 16.99 28.87
C LYS A 219 -11.88 17.80 30.10
N GLY A 220 -12.27 17.37 31.30
CA GLY A 220 -11.95 18.09 32.54
C GLY A 220 -10.53 17.85 33.04
N THR A 221 -9.98 16.65 32.83
CA THR A 221 -8.67 16.25 33.38
C THR A 221 -7.58 16.09 32.32
N ASN A 222 -7.94 16.14 31.03
CA ASN A 222 -7.08 15.79 29.89
C ASN A 222 -6.48 14.37 29.92
N ARG A 223 -6.96 13.49 30.81
CA ARG A 223 -6.52 12.08 30.85
C ARG A 223 -7.02 11.33 29.63
N ILE A 224 -6.14 10.57 28.99
CA ILE A 224 -6.43 9.76 27.81
C ILE A 224 -6.36 8.28 28.16
N LYS A 225 -7.40 7.53 27.82
CA LYS A 225 -7.41 6.07 27.84
C LYS A 225 -7.38 5.52 26.42
N ARG A 226 -6.49 4.58 26.15
CA ARG A 226 -6.34 3.89 24.85
C ARG A 226 -7.08 2.56 24.89
N ILE A 227 -7.88 2.29 23.87
CA ILE A 227 -8.60 1.02 23.68
C ILE A 227 -8.09 0.43 22.36
N LYS A 228 -7.36 -0.69 22.44
CA LYS A 228 -6.89 -1.40 21.25
C LYS A 228 -8.09 -1.99 20.51
N LEU A 229 -8.13 -1.82 19.20
CA LEU A 229 -9.16 -2.41 18.35
C LEU A 229 -8.72 -3.80 17.86
N ASP A 230 -9.68 -4.72 17.80
CA ASP A 230 -9.52 -5.97 17.05
C ASP A 230 -9.79 -5.72 15.57
N LEU A 231 -8.81 -5.08 14.92
CA LEU A 231 -8.87 -4.67 13.52
C LEU A 231 -7.56 -5.01 12.84
N ASN A 232 -7.65 -5.68 11.70
CA ASN A 232 -6.54 -5.76 10.76
C ASN A 232 -6.77 -4.76 9.61
N VAL A 233 -6.10 -3.62 9.70
CA VAL A 233 -6.22 -2.54 8.69
C VAL A 233 -5.66 -2.93 7.33
N ALA A 234 -4.74 -3.89 7.26
CA ALA A 234 -4.20 -4.39 6.01
C ALA A 234 -5.22 -5.24 5.23
N LYS A 235 -6.30 -5.70 5.87
CA LYS A 235 -7.37 -6.49 5.25
C LYS A 235 -8.58 -5.67 4.81
N ILE A 236 -8.51 -4.34 4.86
CA ILE A 236 -9.56 -3.48 4.32
C ILE A 236 -9.22 -3.23 2.85
N LEU A 237 -9.71 -4.09 1.96
CA LEU A 237 -9.44 -3.98 0.53
C LEU A 237 -10.13 -2.73 -0.06
N PRO A 238 -9.68 -2.22 -1.22
CA PRO A 238 -10.36 -1.18 -1.97
C PRO A 238 -11.87 -1.40 -2.07
N ASN A 239 -12.63 -0.35 -1.77
CA ASN A 239 -14.08 -0.31 -1.73
C ASN A 239 -14.77 -1.18 -0.66
N GLU A 240 -14.02 -1.92 0.15
CA GLU A 240 -14.59 -2.66 1.28
C GLU A 240 -14.79 -1.80 2.53
N GLU A 241 -15.76 -2.20 3.34
CA GLU A 241 -16.05 -1.59 4.63
C GLU A 241 -15.87 -2.60 5.77
N LYS A 242 -15.31 -2.12 6.87
CA LYS A 242 -15.14 -2.92 8.09
C LYS A 242 -15.74 -2.20 9.28
N SER A 243 -16.83 -2.77 9.81
CA SER A 243 -17.49 -2.31 11.03
C SER A 243 -17.02 -3.07 12.27
N ILE A 244 -16.82 -2.35 13.36
CA ILE A 244 -16.26 -2.89 14.61
C ILE A 244 -17.01 -2.30 15.82
N PRO A 245 -17.61 -3.16 16.66
CA PRO A 245 -18.18 -2.74 17.94
C PRO A 245 -17.10 -2.67 19.02
N ILE A 246 -17.12 -1.61 19.81
CA ILE A 246 -16.10 -1.32 20.82
C ILE A 246 -16.82 -0.98 22.13
N GLU A 247 -16.66 -1.83 23.13
CA GLU A 247 -17.18 -1.53 24.47
C GLU A 247 -16.33 -0.43 25.11
N LEU A 248 -16.98 0.70 25.43
CA LEU A 248 -16.32 1.80 26.10
C LEU A 248 -16.33 1.56 27.62
N PRO A 249 -15.25 1.93 28.33
CA PRO A 249 -15.15 1.80 29.78
C PRO A 249 -15.94 2.91 30.51
N ILE A 250 -17.14 3.21 30.03
CA ILE A 250 -18.07 4.22 30.53
C ILE A 250 -19.46 3.59 30.51
N SER A 251 -20.16 3.61 31.63
CA SER A 251 -21.44 2.93 31.79
C SER A 251 -22.65 3.71 31.28
N ASN A 252 -22.49 5.00 30.97
CA ASN A 252 -23.61 5.89 30.63
C ASN A 252 -23.26 6.85 29.48
N VAL A 253 -24.05 6.81 28.40
CA VAL A 253 -23.87 7.65 27.20
C VAL A 253 -23.95 9.16 27.50
N LYS A 254 -24.81 9.59 28.43
CA LYS A 254 -24.90 11.01 28.81
C LYS A 254 -23.58 11.49 29.42
N LYS A 255 -23.03 10.72 30.36
CA LYS A 255 -21.73 11.01 30.99
C LYS A 255 -20.60 11.00 29.96
N LEU A 256 -20.65 10.10 28.98
CA LEU A 256 -19.69 10.05 27.87
C LEU A 256 -19.71 11.36 27.08
N ARG A 257 -20.88 11.76 26.56
CA ARG A 257 -21.03 12.98 25.74
C ARG A 257 -20.66 14.27 26.48
N GLU A 258 -20.97 14.35 27.77
CA GLU A 258 -20.67 15.54 28.57
C GLU A 258 -19.17 15.69 28.89
N ASN A 259 -18.47 14.58 29.13
CA ASN A 259 -17.14 14.62 29.77
C ASN A 259 -16.00 14.14 28.89
N TYR A 260 -16.27 13.57 27.71
CA TYR A 260 -15.24 12.93 26.90
C TYR A 260 -15.33 13.29 25.43
N SER A 261 -14.16 13.44 24.82
CA SER A 261 -13.99 13.34 23.37
C SER A 261 -13.39 11.99 22.99
N ILE A 262 -13.69 11.56 21.76
CA ILE A 262 -13.29 10.26 21.22
C ILE A 262 -12.57 10.48 19.90
N SER A 263 -11.35 9.96 19.77
CA SER A 263 -10.62 9.94 18.51
C SER A 263 -10.10 8.55 18.15
N LEU A 264 -9.74 8.37 16.89
CA LEU A 264 -9.18 7.14 16.30
C LEU A 264 -7.75 7.43 15.82
N GLY A 265 -6.84 6.47 16.00
CA GLY A 265 -5.49 6.58 15.43
C GLY A 265 -4.86 5.21 15.19
N ILE A 266 -3.93 5.15 14.23
CA ILE A 266 -3.19 3.95 13.87
C ILE A 266 -1.72 4.21 14.16
N VAL A 267 -1.13 3.35 14.99
CA VAL A 267 0.19 3.56 15.56
C VAL A 267 1.25 2.87 14.73
N ASP A 268 2.24 3.64 14.30
CA ASP A 268 3.47 3.14 13.72
C ASP A 268 4.29 2.41 14.81
N PRO A 269 4.60 1.13 14.65
CA PRO A 269 5.39 0.34 15.60
C PRO A 269 6.80 0.88 15.82
N MET A 270 7.42 1.54 14.83
CA MET A 270 8.78 2.06 14.95
C MET A 270 8.84 3.29 15.86
N THR A 271 7.91 4.22 15.69
CA THR A 271 7.89 5.49 16.44
C THR A 271 6.98 5.45 17.67
N ASN A 272 6.09 4.46 17.76
CA ASN A 272 5.03 4.35 18.77
C ASN A 272 4.11 5.59 18.82
N LYS A 273 3.99 6.29 17.69
CA LYS A 273 3.11 7.46 17.49
C LYS A 273 2.04 7.12 16.46
N ASN A 274 0.93 7.84 16.49
CA ASN A 274 -0.01 7.73 15.39
C ASN A 274 0.62 8.36 14.13
N ALA A 275 0.51 7.67 13.00
CA ALA A 275 1.19 8.08 11.77
C ALA A 275 0.33 7.92 10.51
N ILE A 276 -0.86 7.32 10.61
CA ILE A 276 -1.79 7.21 9.48
C ILE A 276 -2.86 8.26 9.61
N HIS A 277 -2.95 9.11 8.59
CA HIS A 277 -4.01 10.09 8.46
C HIS A 277 -5.23 9.48 7.78
N PHE A 278 -6.40 10.02 8.11
CA PHE A 278 -7.67 9.60 7.53
C PHE A 278 -8.15 10.63 6.50
N ALA A 279 -8.74 10.15 5.40
CA ALA A 279 -9.30 11.00 4.35
C ALA A 279 -10.67 11.58 4.77
N VAL A 280 -10.66 12.40 5.82
CA VAL A 280 -11.84 13.07 6.37
C VAL A 280 -11.63 14.59 6.33
N SER A 281 -12.56 15.30 5.68
CA SER A 281 -12.48 16.74 5.48
C SER A 281 -12.28 17.51 6.78
N GLY A 282 -11.25 18.36 6.83
CA GLY A 282 -10.87 19.19 7.97
C GLY A 282 -10.00 18.50 9.02
N GLN A 283 -9.62 17.24 8.82
CA GLN A 283 -8.80 16.44 9.74
C GLN A 283 -7.69 15.63 9.03
N GLU A 284 -7.40 15.91 7.76
CA GLU A 284 -6.49 15.15 6.90
C GLU A 284 -5.02 15.21 7.33
N THR A 285 -4.67 16.15 8.22
CA THR A 285 -3.32 16.33 8.76
C THR A 285 -3.23 16.01 10.25
N ALA A 286 -4.31 15.51 10.86
CA ALA A 286 -4.33 15.18 12.26
C ALA A 286 -3.79 13.78 12.52
N ASP A 287 -2.89 13.67 13.51
CA ASP A 287 -2.37 12.37 13.99
C ASP A 287 -3.48 11.45 14.53
N THR A 288 -4.63 12.01 14.93
CA THR A 288 -5.82 11.24 15.28
C THR A 288 -7.07 11.87 14.69
N LEU A 289 -8.00 11.05 14.22
CA LEU A 289 -9.30 11.47 13.72
C LEU A 289 -10.29 11.63 14.89
N LEU A 290 -10.75 12.86 15.16
CA LEU A 290 -11.82 13.15 16.10
C LEU A 290 -13.16 12.64 15.55
N LEU A 291 -13.80 11.75 16.30
CA LEU A 291 -15.11 11.16 15.98
C LEU A 291 -16.25 11.87 16.72
N PHE A 292 -16.02 12.19 17.98
CA PHE A 292 -16.97 12.90 18.85
C PHE A 292 -16.18 13.88 19.70
N ASP A 293 -16.58 15.15 19.71
CA ASP A 293 -16.05 16.13 20.65
C ASP A 293 -16.82 16.11 21.96
#